data_AF-A0A4Y2F291-F1
#
_entry.id   AF-A0A4Y2F291-F1
#
_cell.length_a   1.000
_cell.length_b   1.000
_cell.length_c   1.000
_cell.angle_alpha   90.00
_cell.angle_beta   90.00
_cell.angle_gamma   90.00
#
_symmetry.space_group_name_H-M   'P 1'
#
loop_
_entity.id
_entity.type
_entity.pdbx_description
1 polymer ?
#
loop_
_entity_poly.entity_id
_entity_poly.type
_entity_poly.pdbx_seq_one_letter_code
_entity_poly.pdbx_strand_id
1 'polypeptide(L)'
;MNPMSNTEALQWAAEADDSLARNEILTNGEIIRTVTAEDDDDDAATPVNRIKISHSEAVAALNTSLQWAEEQNFDAHEIILLRRLRVRVFELKILTAAQKKITDFFRH
;
A
#
# COMPACT_ATOMS: atom_id res chain seq x y z
N MET A 1 11.28 32.34 -8.98
CA MET A 1 10.38 31.20 -9.26
C MET A 1 9.60 31.55 -10.51
N ASN A 2 9.73 30.77 -11.58
CA ASN A 2 8.91 30.97 -12.78
C ASN A 2 7.59 30.19 -12.56
N PRO A 3 6.42 30.83 -12.68
CA PRO A 3 5.15 30.12 -12.63
C PRO A 3 5.06 29.19 -13.84
N MET A 4 4.66 27.94 -13.60
CA MET A 4 4.43 26.95 -14.64
C MET A 4 3.45 27.50 -15.68
N SER A 5 3.76 27.31 -16.95
CA SER A 5 2.89 27.79 -18.03
C SER A 5 1.62 26.96 -18.09
N ASN A 6 0.48 27.58 -18.41
CA ASN A 6 -0.80 26.86 -18.57
C ASN A 6 -0.73 25.70 -19.58
N THR A 7 0.17 25.78 -20.57
CA THR A 7 0.44 24.71 -21.53
C THR A 7 1.14 23.51 -20.91
N GLU A 8 2.10 23.71 -20.01
CA GLU A 8 2.74 22.62 -19.26
C GLU A 8 1.74 21.95 -18.31
N ALA A 9 0.88 22.74 -17.66
CA ALA A 9 -0.15 22.21 -16.77
C ALA A 9 -1.16 21.30 -17.50
N LEU A 10 -1.57 21.68 -18.72
CA LEU A 10 -2.44 20.87 -19.57
C LEU A 10 -1.77 19.58 -20.06
N GLN A 11 -0.46 19.64 -20.37
CA GLN A 11 0.29 18.48 -20.83
C GLN A 11 0.48 17.45 -19.71
N TRP A 12 0.72 17.92 -18.48
CA TRP A 12 0.82 17.06 -17.30
C TRP A 12 -0.52 16.40 -16.94
N ALA A 13 -1.63 17.12 -17.08
CA ALA A 13 -2.96 16.57 -16.88
C ALA A 13 -3.29 15.45 -17.88
N ALA A 14 -2.91 15.61 -19.15
CA ALA A 14 -3.13 14.60 -20.19
C ALA A 14 -2.27 13.33 -19.98
N GLU A 15 -1.02 13.49 -19.51
CA GLU A 15 -0.10 12.37 -19.27
C GLU A 15 -0.46 11.60 -17.99
N ALA A 16 -0.98 12.29 -16.97
CA ALA A 16 -1.50 11.66 -15.76
C ALA A 16 -2.75 10.79 -16.04
N ASP A 17 -3.66 11.26 -16.90
CA ASP A 17 -4.90 10.55 -17.24
C ASP A 17 -4.63 9.22 -17.99
N ASP A 18 -3.65 9.21 -18.91
CA ASP A 18 -3.21 8.00 -19.62
C ASP A 18 -2.52 7.00 -18.68
N SER A 19 -1.79 7.51 -17.68
CA SER A 19 -1.18 6.68 -16.63
C SER A 19 -2.20 6.12 -15.62
N LEU A 20 -3.31 6.84 -15.39
CA LEU A 20 -4.41 6.44 -14.51
C LEU A 20 -5.19 5.26 -15.11
N ALA A 21 -5.38 5.24 -16.43
CA ALA A 21 -6.02 4.15 -17.15
C ALA A 21 -5.28 2.80 -17.03
N ARG A 22 -3.99 2.82 -16.65
CA ARG A 22 -3.16 1.62 -16.47
C ARG A 22 -3.04 1.18 -15.01
N ASN A 23 -3.53 1.97 -14.05
CA ASN A 23 -3.49 1.66 -12.62
C ASN A 23 -4.92 1.48 -12.12
N GLU A 24 -5.45 0.26 -12.23
CA GLU A 24 -6.74 -0.10 -11.64
C GLU A 24 -6.70 0.20 -10.13
N ILE A 25 -7.51 1.18 -9.69
CA ILE A 25 -7.58 1.58 -8.29
C ILE A 25 -8.31 0.45 -7.54
N LEU A 26 -7.54 -0.44 -6.92
CA LEU A 26 -8.09 -1.52 -6.13
C LEU A 26 -8.89 -0.97 -4.95
N THR A 27 -10.10 -1.48 -4.80
CA THR A 27 -10.98 -1.15 -3.68
C THR A 27 -10.39 -1.69 -2.39
N ASN A 28 -10.66 -1.05 -1.24
CA ASN A 28 -10.19 -1.51 0.09
C ASN A 28 -10.41 -3.03 0.34
N GLY A 29 -11.50 -3.61 -0.17
CA GLY A 29 -11.79 -5.04 -0.07
C GLY A 29 -10.86 -5.91 -0.91
N GLU A 30 -10.43 -5.42 -2.08
CA GLU A 30 -9.51 -6.10 -2.99
C GLU A 30 -8.08 -6.07 -2.46
N ILE A 31 -7.68 -4.98 -1.80
CA ILE A 31 -6.40 -4.86 -1.08
C ILE A 31 -6.34 -5.85 0.11
N ILE A 32 -7.42 -5.93 0.90
CA ILE A 32 -7.48 -6.87 2.03
C ILE A 32 -7.49 -8.32 1.53
N ARG A 33 -8.19 -8.60 0.42
CA ARG A 33 -8.23 -9.94 -0.19
C ARG A 33 -6.87 -10.36 -0.74
N THR A 34 -6.14 -9.47 -1.41
CA THR A 34 -4.77 -9.78 -1.89
C THR A 34 -3.82 -10.02 -0.72
N VAL A 35 -3.92 -9.24 0.35
CA VAL A 35 -3.12 -9.43 1.57
C VAL A 35 -3.46 -10.74 2.30
N THR A 36 -4.70 -11.23 2.23
CA THR A 36 -5.14 -12.46 2.92
C THR A 36 -5.03 -13.72 2.07
N ALA A 37 -4.96 -13.61 0.74
CA ALA A 37 -4.81 -14.75 -0.16
C ALA A 37 -3.36 -15.26 -0.30
N GLU A 38 -2.36 -14.53 0.20
CA GLU A 38 -0.94 -14.93 0.13
C GLU A 38 -0.48 -15.78 1.33
N ASP A 39 -1.34 -16.08 2.30
CA ASP A 39 -1.00 -16.92 3.46
C ASP A 39 -1.43 -18.39 3.31
N ASP A 40 -2.04 -18.78 2.17
CA ASP A 40 -2.67 -20.10 2.03
C ASP A 40 -2.47 -20.81 0.68
N ASP A 41 -1.44 -20.48 -0.11
CA ASP A 41 -1.13 -21.27 -1.32
C ASP A 41 0.36 -21.58 -1.48
N ASP A 42 0.72 -22.73 -0.91
CA ASP A 42 1.98 -23.46 -1.10
C ASP A 42 1.90 -24.36 -2.34
N ASP A 43 1.16 -23.97 -3.40
CA ASP A 43 1.12 -24.74 -4.65
C ASP A 43 1.61 -23.97 -5.87
N ALA A 44 2.42 -24.69 -6.63
CA ALA A 44 3.23 -24.27 -7.74
C ALA A 44 2.40 -23.70 -8.89
N ALA A 45 2.38 -22.37 -9.03
CA ALA A 45 2.02 -21.73 -10.29
C ALA A 45 3.01 -20.60 -10.61
N THR A 46 3.89 -20.90 -11.56
CA THR A 46 4.75 -20.02 -12.39
C THR A 46 5.16 -18.66 -11.81
N PRO A 47 6.48 -18.36 -11.71
CA PRO A 47 6.94 -17.08 -11.20
C PRO A 47 6.71 -16.00 -12.26
N VAL A 48 5.51 -15.46 -12.34
CA VAL A 48 5.36 -14.05 -12.70
C VAL A 48 6.19 -13.34 -11.65
N ASN A 49 7.20 -12.59 -12.08
CA ASN A 49 8.22 -11.95 -11.24
C ASN A 49 7.56 -10.97 -10.26
N ARG A 50 6.95 -11.51 -9.19
CA ARG A 50 6.22 -10.77 -8.18
C ARG A 50 7.29 -10.14 -7.31
N ILE A 51 7.38 -8.81 -7.36
CA ILE A 51 8.32 -8.07 -6.52
C ILE A 51 7.98 -8.41 -5.07
N LYS A 52 8.82 -9.24 -4.44
CA LYS A 52 8.67 -9.63 -3.04
C LYS A 52 9.14 -8.47 -2.17
N ILE A 53 8.25 -7.54 -1.88
CA ILE A 53 8.54 -6.41 -1.00
C ILE A 53 8.59 -6.94 0.44
N SER A 54 9.67 -6.65 1.15
CA SER A 54 9.78 -7.06 2.55
C SER A 54 8.78 -6.28 3.43
N HIS A 55 8.34 -6.87 4.54
CA HIS A 55 7.41 -6.19 5.45
C HIS A 55 7.98 -4.87 6.01
N SER A 56 9.29 -4.80 6.24
CA SER A 56 10.00 -3.57 6.64
C SER A 56 9.96 -2.50 5.56
N GLU A 57 10.09 -2.90 4.29
CA GLU A 57 10.14 -2.00 3.14
C GLU A 57 8.75 -1.47 2.79
N ALA A 58 7.71 -2.29 2.91
CA ALA A 58 6.33 -1.85 2.79
C ALA A 58 5.96 -0.81 3.87
N VAL A 59 6.39 -1.03 5.13
CA VAL A 59 6.17 -0.06 6.22
C VAL A 59 6.95 1.23 6.00
N ALA A 60 8.19 1.15 5.52
CA ALA A 60 9.01 2.32 5.21
C ALA A 60 8.38 3.15 4.08
N ALA A 61 7.96 2.51 2.99
CA ALA A 61 7.28 3.17 1.88
C ALA A 61 5.99 3.85 2.34
N LEU A 62 5.15 3.18 3.16
CA LEU A 62 3.92 3.75 3.70
C LEU A 62 4.18 5.00 4.56
N ASN A 63 5.21 4.98 5.42
CA ASN A 63 5.56 6.13 6.26
C ASN A 63 6.03 7.32 5.43
N THR A 64 6.85 7.09 4.40
CA THR A 64 7.31 8.13 3.48
C THR A 64 6.14 8.73 2.70
N SER A 65 5.22 7.91 2.19
CA SER A 65 4.02 8.39 1.51
C SER A 65 3.11 9.21 2.42
N LEU A 66 2.96 8.81 3.70
CA LEU A 66 2.20 9.57 4.68
C LEU A 66 2.83 10.93 4.97
N GLN A 67 4.14 10.99 5.16
CA GLN A 67 4.86 12.23 5.39
C GLN A 67 4.73 13.18 4.19
N TRP A 68 4.92 12.65 2.98
CA TRP A 68 4.77 13.43 1.76
C TRP A 68 3.33 13.97 1.60
N ALA A 69 2.32 13.16 1.94
CA ALA A 69 0.93 13.60 1.89
C ALA A 69 0.61 14.73 2.90
N GLU A 70 1.21 14.67 4.09
CA GLU A 70 1.09 15.72 5.11
C GLU A 70 1.81 17.03 4.68
N GLU A 71 2.95 16.92 4.00
CA GLU A 71 3.71 18.08 3.48
C GLU A 71 3.03 18.76 2.27
N GLN A 72 2.36 18.00 1.42
CA GLN A 72 1.62 18.52 0.26
C GLN A 72 0.20 19.01 0.61
N ASN A 73 -0.20 18.91 1.88
CA ASN A 73 -1.49 19.39 2.40
C ASN A 73 -2.71 18.78 1.66
N PHE A 74 -2.62 17.48 1.34
CA PHE A 74 -3.73 16.72 0.74
C PHE A 74 -4.99 16.79 1.61
N ASP A 75 -6.15 16.58 0.98
CA ASP A 75 -7.43 16.65 1.66
C ASP A 75 -7.44 15.73 2.89
N ALA A 76 -8.04 16.21 3.98
CA ALA A 76 -8.05 15.50 5.26
C ALA A 76 -8.63 14.08 5.11
N HIS A 77 -9.51 13.88 4.14
CA HIS A 77 -10.10 12.59 3.79
C HIS A 77 -9.08 11.57 3.27
N GLU A 78 -8.11 11.98 2.45
CA GLU A 78 -7.07 11.11 1.88
C GLU A 78 -5.98 10.79 2.94
N ILE A 79 -5.62 11.76 3.77
CA ILE A 79 -4.67 11.56 4.89
C ILE A 79 -5.27 10.63 5.96
N ILE A 80 -6.58 10.71 6.23
CA ILE A 80 -7.28 9.82 7.17
C ILE A 80 -7.20 8.35 6.72
N LEU A 81 -7.31 8.08 5.43
CA LEU A 81 -7.21 6.72 4.89
C LEU A 81 -5.83 6.12 5.15
N LEU A 82 -4.76 6.86 4.85
CA LEU A 82 -3.38 6.41 5.10
C LEU A 82 -3.10 6.20 6.60
N ARG A 83 -3.56 7.12 7.46
CA ARG A 83 -3.43 6.98 8.92
C ARG A 83 -4.18 5.77 9.45
N ARG A 84 -5.38 5.50 8.93
CA ARG A 84 -6.20 4.34 9.31
C ARG A 84 -5.54 3.03 8.86
N LEU A 85 -4.94 3.01 7.67
CA LEU A 85 -4.17 1.86 7.19
C LEU A 85 -3.00 1.55 8.13
N ARG A 86 -2.24 2.57 8.53
CA ARG A 86 -1.10 2.43 9.45
C ARG A 86 -1.51 1.82 10.79
N VAL A 87 -2.59 2.30 11.39
CA VAL A 87 -3.12 1.76 12.66
C VAL A 87 -3.50 0.28 12.50
N ARG A 88 -4.18 -0.06 11.40
CA ARG A 88 -4.64 -1.43 11.15
C ARG A 88 -3.49 -2.40 10.88
N VAL A 89 -2.45 -1.96 10.17
CA VAL A 89 -1.21 -2.74 10.00
C VAL A 89 -0.53 -2.99 11.35
N PHE A 90 -0.53 -2.01 12.25
CA PHE A 90 0.06 -2.18 13.58
C PHE A 90 -0.72 -3.18 14.45
N GLU A 91 -2.05 -3.12 14.43
CA GLU A 91 -2.92 -4.10 15.09
C GLU A 91 -2.69 -5.52 14.54
N LEU A 92 -2.63 -5.66 13.21
CA LEU A 92 -2.36 -6.94 12.54
C LEU A 92 -1.01 -7.52 12.99
N LYS A 93 0.06 -6.71 13.04
CA LYS A 93 1.38 -7.19 13.51
C LYS A 93 1.33 -7.75 14.94
N ILE A 94 0.56 -7.14 15.83
CA ILE A 94 0.41 -7.61 17.21
C ILE A 94 -0.33 -8.95 17.22
N LEU A 95 -1.42 -9.06 16.45
CA LEU A 95 -2.20 -10.28 16.34
C LEU A 95 -1.41 -11.43 15.73
N THR A 96 -0.66 -11.18 14.64
CA THR A 96 0.21 -12.19 14.01
C THR A 96 1.31 -12.65 14.97
N ALA A 97 1.89 -11.75 15.77
CA ALA A 97 2.87 -12.12 16.78
C ALA A 97 2.26 -13.01 17.89
N ALA A 98 1.03 -12.72 18.32
CA ALA A 98 0.30 -13.54 19.28
C ALA A 98 -0.06 -14.91 18.70
N GLN A 99 -0.56 -14.96 17.46
CA GLN A 99 -0.88 -16.20 16.75
C GLN A 99 0.37 -17.06 16.57
N LYS A 100 1.50 -16.49 16.13
CA LYS A 100 2.76 -17.21 15.99
C LYS A 100 3.19 -17.88 17.29
N LYS A 101 3.05 -17.19 18.42
CA LYS A 101 3.35 -17.75 19.75
C LYS A 101 2.45 -18.93 20.11
N ILE A 102 1.19 -18.90 19.70
CA ILE A 102 0.24 -20.02 19.89
C ILE A 102 0.63 -21.20 18.98
N THR A 103 0.89 -20.95 17.70
CA THR A 103 1.32 -21.99 16.75
C THR A 103 2.63 -22.66 17.18
N ASP A 104 3.59 -21.89 17.69
CA ASP A 104 4.86 -22.40 18.20
C ASP A 104 4.66 -23.28 19.45
N PHE A 105 3.67 -22.97 20.30
CA PHE A 105 3.32 -23.79 21.47
C PHE A 105 2.78 -25.18 21.10
N PHE A 106 1.95 -25.26 20.05
CA PHE A 106 1.40 -26.54 19.57
C PHE A 106 2.35 -27.34 18.68
N ARG A 107 3.54 -26.81 18.35
CA ARG A 107 4.55 -27.49 17.54
C ARG A 107 5.49 -28.39 18.38
N HIS A 108 5.40 -28.35 19.70
CA HIS A 108 6.15 -29.21 20.63
C HIS A 108 5.23 -30.28 21.23
#